data_AF-A0A1Q3WTS9-F1
#
_entry.id   AF-A0A1Q3WTS9-F1
#
_cell.length_a   1.000
_cell.length_b   1.000
_cell.length_c   1.000
_cell.angle_alpha   90.00
_cell.angle_beta   90.00
_cell.angle_gamma   90.00
#
_symmetry.space_group_name_H-M   'P 1'
#
loop_
_entity.id
_entity.type
_entity.pdbx_description
1 polymer ?
#
loop_
_entity_poly.entity_id
_entity_poly.type
_entity_poly.pdbx_seq_one_letter_code
_entity_poly.pdbx_strand_id
1 'polypeptide(L)'
;MKISSLFILFAFGVLFSSCSKKTEDVSPTNGSATTAAGFRVKIDGSDYNPDFSYALATMPGKNAYYAIYGLDSKTSDVVAMALPATAGEGTHPIDNVNFGMLTYNKEDFSTINGGSGTITITKKTATNLVGTFSFTAVDATGLKKRTLTEGTFNVTIRE
;
A
#
# COMPACT_ATOMS: atom_id res chain seq x y z
N MET A 1 -16.19 7.77 -60.23
CA MET A 1 -16.62 9.08 -60.75
C MET A 1 -16.92 9.97 -59.54
N LYS A 2 -16.30 11.17 -59.46
CA LYS A 2 -16.56 12.27 -58.49
C LYS A 2 -18.04 12.70 -58.60
N ILE A 3 -18.70 13.38 -57.63
CA ILE A 3 -18.64 14.83 -57.22
C ILE A 3 -19.41 14.93 -55.87
N SER A 4 -18.89 15.41 -54.72
CA SER A 4 -18.66 16.78 -54.19
C SER A 4 -19.84 17.77 -54.19
N SER A 5 -20.17 18.32 -52.99
CA SER A 5 -20.66 19.69 -52.63
C SER A 5 -21.32 19.61 -51.22
N LEU A 6 -20.76 20.08 -50.11
CA LEU A 6 -20.49 21.46 -49.59
C LEU A 6 -21.75 22.28 -49.27
N PHE A 7 -21.67 23.02 -48.13
CA PHE A 7 -22.58 24.04 -47.52
C PHE A 7 -23.54 23.47 -46.44
N ILE A 8 -23.75 24.02 -45.21
CA ILE A 8 -23.72 25.39 -44.66
C ILE A 8 -23.41 25.40 -43.14
N LEU A 9 -22.73 26.46 -42.74
CA LEU A 9 -22.40 27.00 -41.41
C LEU A 9 -23.63 27.47 -40.61
N PHE A 10 -23.74 27.17 -39.30
CA PHE A 10 -24.43 28.08 -38.36
C PHE A 10 -23.80 28.04 -36.96
N ALA A 11 -23.55 29.23 -36.46
CA ALA A 11 -22.83 29.56 -35.24
C ALA A 11 -23.77 29.75 -34.04
N PHE A 12 -23.15 30.06 -32.90
CA PHE A 12 -23.63 30.92 -31.79
C PHE A 12 -24.14 30.28 -30.49
N GLY A 13 -23.48 30.68 -29.39
CA GLY A 13 -24.04 30.82 -28.03
C GLY A 13 -23.77 29.64 -27.09
N VAL A 14 -23.32 29.78 -25.84
CA VAL A 14 -23.11 30.98 -25.01
C VAL A 14 -22.12 30.60 -23.90
N LEU A 15 -21.21 31.52 -23.60
CA LEU A 15 -20.37 31.52 -22.41
C LEU A 15 -21.23 31.87 -21.19
N PHE A 16 -21.16 31.07 -20.12
CA PHE A 16 -21.46 31.57 -18.77
C PHE A 16 -20.20 31.50 -17.92
N SER A 17 -19.63 32.69 -17.77
CA SER A 17 -18.63 33.04 -16.77
C SER A 17 -19.26 32.97 -15.37
N SER A 18 -18.65 32.22 -14.47
CA SER A 18 -18.80 32.45 -13.03
C SER A 18 -17.44 32.29 -12.37
N CYS A 19 -16.63 33.35 -12.51
CA CYS A 19 -15.53 33.64 -11.61
C CYS A 19 -16.08 34.44 -10.42
N SER A 20 -16.29 33.79 -9.29
CA SER A 20 -16.33 34.46 -7.99
C SER A 20 -14.92 34.47 -7.40
N LYS A 21 -14.16 35.53 -7.69
CA LYS A 21 -12.99 35.90 -6.90
C LYS A 21 -13.47 36.34 -5.51
N LYS A 22 -13.08 35.62 -4.45
CA LYS A 22 -12.82 36.21 -3.13
C LYS A 22 -11.62 35.52 -2.46
N THR A 23 -10.61 36.36 -2.26
CA THR A 23 -9.63 36.38 -1.18
C THR A 23 -8.58 35.27 -1.14
N GLU A 24 -7.39 35.66 -1.60
CA GLU A 24 -6.12 35.08 -1.17
C GLU A 24 -6.01 35.20 0.36
N ASP A 25 -6.07 34.06 1.04
CA ASP A 25 -5.39 33.88 2.31
C ASP A 25 -4.37 32.76 2.09
N VAL A 26 -3.14 33.16 1.77
CA VAL A 26 -2.01 32.24 1.62
C VAL A 26 -1.50 31.90 3.01
N SER A 27 -2.25 31.04 3.70
CA SER A 27 -1.72 30.35 4.87
C SER A 27 -0.94 29.12 4.39
N PRO A 28 0.37 29.00 4.63
CA PRO A 28 1.12 27.81 4.28
C PRO A 28 0.80 26.75 5.34
N THR A 29 -0.38 26.17 5.28
CA THR A 29 -0.58 24.90 5.99
C THR A 29 0.01 23.84 5.10
N ASN A 30 1.27 23.51 5.37
CA ASN A 30 1.89 22.27 4.94
C ASN A 30 0.88 21.15 5.18
N GLY A 31 0.20 20.73 4.11
CA GLY A 31 -0.66 19.57 4.09
C GLY A 31 0.24 18.35 4.22
N SER A 32 0.71 18.09 5.44
CA SER A 32 1.17 16.76 5.81
C SER A 32 -0.06 15.89 5.64
N ALA A 33 -0.12 15.16 4.52
CA ALA A 33 -1.14 14.17 4.27
C ALA A 33 -1.03 13.13 5.39
N THR A 34 -1.79 13.32 6.46
CA THR A 34 -1.87 12.36 7.56
C THR A 34 -2.35 11.05 6.95
N THR A 35 -1.44 10.07 6.85
CA THR A 35 -1.76 8.76 6.31
C THR A 35 -2.89 8.19 7.17
N ALA A 36 -4.04 7.91 6.57
CA ALA A 36 -5.18 7.34 7.28
C ALA A 36 -4.76 6.04 7.98
N ALA A 37 -5.19 5.86 9.23
CA ALA A 37 -4.94 4.64 10.01
C ALA A 37 -5.39 3.39 9.25
N GLY A 38 -4.69 2.28 9.46
CA GLY A 38 -5.03 0.98 8.88
C GLY A 38 -3.95 0.42 7.96
N PHE A 39 -4.36 -0.54 7.13
CA PHE A 39 -3.52 -1.27 6.18
C PHE A 39 -4.26 -1.41 4.85
N ARG A 40 -3.55 -1.21 3.73
CA ARG A 40 -4.09 -1.39 2.37
C ARG A 40 -2.98 -1.76 1.42
N VAL A 41 -3.31 -2.54 0.40
CA VAL A 41 -2.38 -2.96 -0.66
C VAL A 41 -3.17 -3.45 -1.86
N LYS A 42 -2.57 -3.42 -3.05
CA LYS A 42 -3.08 -4.11 -4.23
C LYS A 42 -2.38 -5.45 -4.40
N ILE A 43 -3.13 -6.54 -4.42
CA ILE A 43 -2.65 -7.89 -4.74
C ILE A 43 -3.01 -8.17 -6.20
N ASP A 44 -2.00 -8.29 -7.06
CA ASP A 44 -2.15 -8.45 -8.51
C ASP A 44 -3.08 -7.37 -9.12
N GLY A 45 -2.96 -6.13 -8.62
CA GLY A 45 -3.75 -4.97 -9.04
C GLY A 45 -5.13 -4.84 -8.38
N SER A 46 -5.61 -5.87 -7.67
CA SER A 46 -6.90 -5.85 -6.96
C SER A 46 -6.75 -5.33 -5.54
N ASP A 47 -7.66 -4.47 -5.10
CA ASP A 47 -7.61 -3.89 -3.76
C ASP A 47 -7.83 -4.94 -2.67
N TYR A 48 -6.95 -4.92 -1.67
CA TYR A 48 -7.04 -5.70 -0.45
C TYR A 48 -6.99 -4.75 0.76
N ASN A 49 -8.11 -4.71 1.49
CA ASN A 49 -8.36 -3.78 2.60
C ASN A 49 -8.80 -4.57 3.84
N PRO A 50 -7.86 -5.23 4.55
CA PRO A 50 -8.18 -6.03 5.73
C PRO A 50 -8.81 -5.18 6.84
N ASP A 51 -9.72 -5.77 7.60
CA ASP A 51 -10.43 -5.10 8.69
C ASP A 51 -9.62 -5.09 10.00
N PHE A 52 -8.64 -5.98 10.15
CA PHE A 52 -7.67 -5.96 11.24
C PHE A 52 -6.28 -5.56 10.75
N SER A 53 -5.68 -4.59 11.42
CA SER A 53 -4.29 -4.23 11.19
C SER A 53 -3.60 -3.80 12.48
N TYR A 54 -2.38 -4.27 12.66
CA TYR A 54 -1.57 -4.03 13.86
C TYR A 54 -0.11 -4.40 13.58
N ALA A 55 0.79 -3.97 14.45
CA ALA A 55 2.12 -4.53 14.54
C ALA A 55 2.30 -5.23 15.88
N LEU A 56 3.16 -6.25 15.93
CA LEU A 56 3.63 -6.89 17.17
C LEU A 56 5.06 -6.47 17.41
N ALA A 57 5.38 -6.02 18.64
CA ALA A 57 6.74 -5.67 19.05
C ALA A 57 7.68 -6.88 18.95
N THR A 58 7.14 -8.09 19.17
CA THR A 58 7.85 -9.36 19.05
C THR A 58 7.06 -10.31 18.16
N MET A 59 7.68 -10.85 17.11
CA MET A 59 7.08 -11.85 16.24
C MET A 59 7.10 -13.23 16.91
N PRO A 60 5.95 -13.94 16.99
CA PRO A 60 5.92 -15.31 17.48
C PRO A 60 6.89 -16.22 16.71
N GLY A 61 7.74 -16.96 17.43
CA GLY A 61 8.74 -17.86 16.85
C GLY A 61 10.03 -17.19 16.35
N LYS A 62 10.11 -15.85 16.36
CA LYS A 62 11.32 -15.08 16.04
C LYS A 62 11.43 -13.83 16.93
N ASN A 63 11.85 -14.03 18.18
CA ASN A 63 11.87 -12.98 19.20
C ASN A 63 12.76 -11.75 18.86
N ALA A 64 13.64 -11.85 17.86
CA ALA A 64 14.47 -10.76 17.39
C ALA A 64 13.82 -9.91 16.29
N TYR A 65 12.53 -10.14 15.98
CA TYR A 65 11.79 -9.47 14.91
C TYR A 65 10.53 -8.82 15.48
N TYR A 66 10.13 -7.69 14.91
CA TYR A 66 8.74 -7.22 14.98
C TYR A 66 8.04 -7.56 13.68
N ALA A 67 6.71 -7.58 13.70
CA ALA A 67 5.93 -7.91 12.52
C ALA A 67 4.73 -6.97 12.35
N ILE A 68 4.39 -6.67 11.10
CA ILE A 68 3.26 -5.83 10.69
C ILE A 68 2.25 -6.74 10.03
N TYR A 69 0.97 -6.62 10.40
CA TYR A 69 -0.10 -7.48 9.93
C TYR A 69 -1.25 -6.66 9.31
N GLY A 70 -1.76 -7.14 8.19
CA GLY A 70 -3.11 -6.89 7.70
C GLY A 70 -3.84 -8.22 7.57
N LEU A 71 -4.92 -8.40 8.31
CA LEU A 71 -5.71 -9.63 8.40
C LEU A 71 -7.17 -9.35 8.05
N ASP A 72 -7.73 -10.10 7.11
CA ASP A 72 -9.16 -10.09 6.81
C ASP A 72 -9.85 -11.15 7.65
N SER A 73 -10.67 -10.74 8.62
CA SER A 73 -11.35 -11.67 9.53
C SER A 73 -12.39 -12.57 8.86
N LYS A 74 -12.87 -12.20 7.67
CA LYS A 74 -13.94 -12.90 6.95
C LYS A 74 -13.37 -14.02 6.09
N THR A 75 -12.24 -13.77 5.44
CA THR A 75 -11.58 -14.76 4.57
C THR A 75 -10.43 -15.49 5.24
N SER A 76 -9.93 -14.98 6.37
CA SER A 76 -8.67 -15.39 6.99
C SER A 76 -7.43 -15.16 6.12
N ASP A 77 -7.55 -14.36 5.06
CA ASP A 77 -6.39 -13.91 4.28
C ASP A 77 -5.54 -12.97 5.13
N VAL A 78 -4.22 -13.05 4.99
CA VAL A 78 -3.27 -12.25 5.76
C VAL A 78 -2.11 -11.80 4.90
N VAL A 79 -1.69 -10.55 5.08
CA VAL A 79 -0.39 -10.03 4.68
C VAL A 79 0.41 -9.74 5.94
N ALA A 80 1.60 -10.31 6.05
CA ALA A 80 2.51 -10.05 7.15
C ALA A 80 3.89 -9.67 6.64
N MET A 81 4.55 -8.72 7.31
CA MET A 81 5.95 -8.35 7.04
C MET A 81 6.72 -8.37 8.34
N ALA A 82 7.87 -9.06 8.35
CA ALA A 82 8.71 -9.18 9.52
C ALA A 82 10.07 -8.52 9.27
N LEU A 83 10.51 -7.71 10.23
CA LEU A 83 11.82 -7.05 10.22
C LEU A 83 12.54 -7.26 11.55
N PRO A 84 13.88 -7.30 11.56
CA PRO A 84 14.64 -7.30 12.79
C PRO A 84 14.24 -6.14 13.71
N ALA A 85 14.25 -6.36 15.03
CA ALA A 85 13.91 -5.34 16.03
C ALA A 85 14.71 -4.04 15.88
N THR A 86 15.94 -4.16 15.37
CA THR A 86 16.87 -3.06 15.08
C THR A 86 16.49 -2.22 13.86
N ALA A 87 15.59 -2.70 12.99
CA ALA A 87 15.15 -1.94 11.82
C ALA A 87 14.28 -0.75 12.25
N GLY A 88 14.83 0.46 12.05
CA GLY A 88 14.18 1.74 12.32
C GLY A 88 13.55 2.36 11.07
N GLU A 89 13.37 3.68 11.12
CA GLU A 89 12.94 4.47 9.95
C GLU A 89 13.93 4.33 8.78
N GLY A 90 13.41 4.38 7.56
CA GLY A 90 14.17 4.15 6.33
C GLY A 90 13.59 3.04 5.46
N THR A 91 14.25 2.80 4.32
CA THR A 91 13.88 1.75 3.38
C THR A 91 14.72 0.51 3.62
N HIS A 92 14.05 -0.62 3.78
CA HIS A 92 14.64 -1.93 4.00
C HIS A 92 14.23 -2.87 2.86
N PRO A 93 15.12 -3.78 2.41
CA PRO A 93 14.73 -4.82 1.48
C PRO A 93 13.69 -5.73 2.15
N ILE A 94 12.76 -6.26 1.36
CA ILE A 94 12.00 -7.46 1.70
C ILE A 94 12.56 -8.61 0.86
N ASP A 95 13.04 -9.66 1.51
CA ASP A 95 13.76 -10.79 0.92
C ASP A 95 13.60 -12.04 1.83
N ASN A 96 14.65 -12.86 1.96
CA ASN A 96 14.67 -14.05 2.82
C ASN A 96 15.06 -13.76 4.29
N VAL A 97 15.59 -12.56 4.59
CA VAL A 97 15.95 -12.11 5.93
C VAL A 97 14.82 -11.25 6.49
N ASN A 98 14.47 -10.19 5.78
CA ASN A 98 13.33 -9.32 6.08
C ASN A 98 12.16 -9.80 5.24
N PHE A 99 11.30 -10.67 5.74
CA PHE A 99 10.42 -11.42 4.85
C PHE A 99 8.97 -10.92 4.87
N GLY A 100 8.34 -11.00 3.70
CA GLY A 100 6.90 -10.84 3.51
C GLY A 100 6.24 -12.21 3.40
N MET A 101 5.08 -12.36 4.00
CA MET A 101 4.21 -13.53 3.91
C MET A 101 2.82 -13.10 3.47
N LEU A 102 2.18 -13.95 2.68
CA LEU A 102 0.83 -13.77 2.20
C LEU A 102 0.12 -15.10 2.26
N THR A 103 -1.01 -15.17 2.96
CA THR A 103 -2.05 -16.18 2.70
C THR A 103 -3.18 -15.47 1.98
N TYR A 104 -3.50 -15.89 0.77
CA TYR A 104 -4.55 -15.27 -0.05
C TYR A 104 -5.31 -16.31 -0.83
N ASN A 105 -6.63 -16.35 -0.68
CA ASN A 105 -7.50 -17.35 -1.30
C ASN A 105 -7.03 -18.80 -1.01
N LYS A 106 -6.60 -19.05 0.23
CA LYS A 106 -6.10 -20.35 0.72
C LYS A 106 -4.77 -20.81 0.08
N GLU A 107 -4.04 -19.90 -0.55
CA GLU A 107 -2.69 -20.16 -1.06
C GLU A 107 -1.67 -19.37 -0.24
N ASP A 108 -0.54 -20.00 0.07
CA ASP A 108 0.54 -19.39 0.84
C ASP A 108 1.72 -18.97 -0.07
N PHE A 109 2.19 -17.75 0.14
CA PHE A 109 3.32 -17.17 -0.57
C PHE A 109 4.27 -16.50 0.43
N SER A 110 5.56 -16.50 0.10
CA SER A 110 6.58 -15.84 0.90
C SER A 110 7.69 -15.29 0.02
N THR A 111 8.33 -14.22 0.46
CA THR A 111 9.59 -13.76 -0.16
C THR A 111 10.75 -14.70 0.11
N ILE A 112 10.67 -15.55 1.14
CA ILE A 112 11.69 -16.59 1.42
C ILE A 112 11.82 -17.58 0.24
N ASN A 113 10.75 -17.77 -0.54
CA ASN A 113 10.72 -18.66 -1.70
C ASN A 113 11.26 -18.00 -2.98
N GLY A 114 12.14 -17.00 -2.87
CA GLY A 114 12.73 -16.28 -4.01
C GLY A 114 11.93 -15.04 -4.45
N GLY A 115 11.08 -14.51 -3.58
CA GLY A 115 10.45 -13.22 -3.77
C GLY A 115 11.32 -12.07 -3.27
N SER A 116 10.97 -10.84 -3.65
CA SER A 116 11.75 -9.65 -3.29
C SER A 116 10.90 -8.38 -3.33
N GLY A 117 11.35 -7.34 -2.62
CA GLY A 117 10.76 -6.02 -2.67
C GLY A 117 11.37 -5.07 -1.64
N THR A 118 10.57 -4.12 -1.20
CA THR A 118 10.98 -3.11 -0.23
C THR A 118 9.86 -2.74 0.72
N ILE A 119 10.22 -2.36 1.93
CA ILE A 119 9.39 -1.67 2.90
C ILE A 119 10.07 -0.37 3.30
N THR A 120 9.32 0.73 3.31
CA THR A 120 9.80 2.03 3.78
C THR A 120 9.03 2.39 5.05
N ILE A 121 9.76 2.54 6.15
CA ILE A 121 9.21 2.99 7.43
C ILE A 121 9.45 4.50 7.51
N THR A 122 8.36 5.26 7.47
CA THR A 122 8.41 6.72 7.54
C THR A 122 8.25 7.24 8.96
N LYS A 123 7.71 6.42 9.87
CA LYS A 123 7.60 6.73 11.30
C LYS A 123 7.65 5.47 12.14
N LYS A 124 8.48 5.45 13.18
CA LYS A 124 8.48 4.41 14.22
C LYS A 124 8.53 5.04 15.61
N THR A 125 7.48 4.84 16.39
CA THR A 125 7.45 5.20 17.82
C THR A 125 7.28 3.94 18.67
N ALA A 126 7.17 4.10 19.99
CA ALA A 126 6.85 2.99 20.88
C ALA A 126 5.46 2.37 20.62
N THR A 127 4.52 3.13 20.04
CA THR A 127 3.12 2.72 19.91
C THR A 127 2.59 2.73 18.49
N ASN A 128 3.37 3.23 17.52
CA ASN A 128 2.88 3.43 16.16
C ASN A 128 3.97 3.19 15.12
N LEU A 129 3.56 2.58 14.00
CA LEU A 129 4.39 2.34 12.84
C LEU A 129 3.67 2.79 11.57
N VAL A 130 4.34 3.61 10.76
CA VAL A 130 3.81 4.15 9.52
C VAL A 130 4.79 3.91 8.39
N GLY A 131 4.27 3.57 7.21
CA GLY A 131 5.11 3.35 6.05
C GLY A 131 4.38 2.83 4.83
N THR A 132 5.18 2.42 3.86
CA THR A 132 4.75 1.85 2.59
C THR A 132 5.53 0.58 2.28
N PHE A 133 5.00 -0.25 1.40
CA PHE A 133 5.70 -1.45 0.95
C PHE A 133 5.27 -1.85 -0.46
N SER A 134 6.14 -2.59 -1.13
CA SER A 134 5.83 -3.31 -2.37
C SER A 134 6.78 -4.49 -2.51
N PHE A 135 6.25 -5.67 -2.79
CA PHE A 135 7.06 -6.88 -2.98
C PHE A 135 6.33 -7.91 -3.83
N THR A 136 7.09 -8.85 -4.38
CA THR A 136 6.56 -10.07 -4.97
C THR A 136 6.81 -11.23 -4.02
N ALA A 137 5.76 -11.98 -3.67
CA ALA A 137 5.86 -13.21 -2.91
C ALA A 137 5.64 -14.42 -3.83
N VAL A 138 6.30 -15.53 -3.50
CA VAL A 138 6.32 -16.75 -4.32
C VAL A 138 5.85 -17.93 -3.47
N ASP A 139 5.11 -18.84 -4.07
CA ASP A 139 4.66 -20.06 -3.38
C ASP A 139 5.84 -21.02 -3.15
N ALA A 140 5.63 -22.05 -2.34
CA ALA A 140 6.68 -23.01 -2.02
C ALA A 140 7.21 -23.80 -3.24
N THR A 141 6.43 -23.87 -4.33
CA THR A 141 6.86 -24.55 -5.56
C THR A 141 7.70 -23.66 -6.47
N GLY A 142 7.69 -22.34 -6.26
CA GLY A 142 8.34 -21.38 -7.15
C GLY A 142 7.55 -21.05 -8.42
N LEU A 143 6.38 -21.66 -8.63
CA LEU A 143 5.62 -21.56 -9.88
C LEU A 143 4.57 -20.45 -9.84
N LYS A 144 4.06 -20.13 -8.65
CA LYS A 144 3.03 -19.11 -8.47
C LYS A 144 3.62 -17.92 -7.74
N LYS A 145 3.20 -16.73 -8.17
CA LYS A 145 3.62 -15.46 -7.58
C LYS A 145 2.43 -14.54 -7.37
N ARG A 146 2.53 -13.71 -6.34
CA ARG A 146 1.62 -12.60 -6.08
C ARG A 146 2.41 -11.31 -5.99
N THR A 147 1.95 -10.27 -6.66
CA THR A 147 2.61 -8.96 -6.66
C THR A 147 1.81 -8.02 -5.77
N LEU A 148 2.45 -7.54 -4.70
CA LEU A 148 1.91 -6.59 -3.75
C LEU A 148 2.43 -5.20 -4.09
N THR A 149 1.53 -4.30 -4.46
CA THR A 149 1.85 -2.93 -4.89
C THR A 149 1.02 -1.92 -4.11
N GLU A 150 1.48 -0.67 -4.07
CA GLU A 150 0.76 0.43 -3.40
C GLU A 150 0.42 0.12 -1.92
N GLY A 151 1.28 -0.69 -1.28
CA GLY A 151 1.11 -1.08 0.11
C GLY A 151 1.34 0.12 1.03
N THR A 152 0.42 0.37 1.95
CA THR A 152 0.59 1.38 3.01
C THR A 152 0.09 0.84 4.34
N PHE A 153 0.74 1.24 5.42
CA PHE A 153 0.33 0.94 6.78
C PHE A 153 0.48 2.17 7.68
N ASN A 154 -0.46 2.33 8.59
CA ASN A 154 -0.38 3.20 9.76
C ASN A 154 -1.07 2.45 10.89
N VAL A 155 -0.28 1.73 11.70
CA VAL A 155 -0.78 0.73 12.64
C VAL A 155 -0.25 0.95 14.04
N THR A 156 -1.03 0.50 15.02
CA THR A 156 -0.61 0.49 16.42
C THR A 156 0.29 -0.72 16.69
N ILE A 157 1.37 -0.51 17.44
CA ILE A 157 2.23 -1.58 17.95
C ILE A 157 1.59 -2.15 19.22
N ARG A 158 1.50 -3.48 19.28
CA ARG A 158 0.99 -4.26 20.41
C ARG A 158 2.13 -5.10 20.97
N GLU A 159 2.08 -5.33 22.28
CA GLU A 159 2.98 -6.24 23.01
C GLU A 159 2.52 -7.70 22.87
#